data_AF-A0A7G9SNV8-F1
#
_entry.id   AF-A0A7G9SNV8-F1
#
_cell.length_a   1.000
_cell.length_b   1.000
_cell.length_c   1.000
_cell.angle_alpha   90.00
_cell.angle_beta   90.00
_cell.angle_gamma   90.00
#
_symmetry.space_group_name_H-M   'P 1'
#
loop_
_entity.id
_entity.type
_entity.pdbx_description
1 polymer ?
#
loop_
_entity_poly.entity_id
_entity_poly.type
_entity_poly.pdbx_seq_one_letter_code
_entity_poly.pdbx_strand_id
1 'polypeptide(L)'
;MKKIAIAIVIGFGALAVHAAPAQRDASKNPADDFFKAFNAQPDTFAEYRFLTSPVVQQDEYARNLSTQMLATHLSFLGRPVDALQSFPYRGSNAPQSDLPVPSDWMTVPASDWIAVQADAYRVIMVNEAHHAPQTRVLTIALLQRLRAKGYTHLAVEALLNDGTDPMPGGYPVRKSGIYTREPIFAELLREAVRLGYALLPYEPNDQGEQTQQQRESGQARAIAAVLAENPTSKVLVHAGYAHIGEAQEGLPDDARPMAMELATMSGLALLTIDQTSTRSHEAGDIDTVGRRLATQFAVDVASVLVSIEGDNAWSNRPGLNDASVLLPATPTQVLRPDWLALEGKRQAVAIDLTGCLGHLPCLAEARHADEGDDAIPADQFLMLVAGEAATPLYLAPGRYRLRLLGADGATLSDQSLQVATRPTPPSARTP
;
A
#
# COMPACT_ATOMS: atom_id res chain seq x y z
N MET A 1 20.16 27.43 -0.34
CA MET A 1 19.70 26.04 -0.43
C MET A 1 18.19 26.07 -0.64
N LYS A 2 17.73 25.90 -1.89
CA LYS A 2 16.30 25.97 -2.23
C LYS A 2 15.65 24.66 -1.76
N LYS A 3 14.64 24.76 -0.90
CA LYS A 3 13.80 23.61 -0.50
C LYS A 3 12.95 23.22 -1.72
N ILE A 4 13.11 21.99 -2.19
CA ILE A 4 12.40 21.42 -3.34
C ILE A 4 11.05 20.91 -2.82
N ALA A 5 9.95 21.41 -3.38
CA ALA A 5 8.62 20.87 -3.15
C ALA A 5 8.45 19.68 -4.11
N ILE A 6 8.50 18.46 -3.58
CA ILE A 6 8.12 17.26 -4.32
C ILE A 6 6.59 17.24 -4.34
N ALA A 7 5.99 17.66 -5.46
CA ALA A 7 4.58 17.48 -5.73
C ALA A 7 4.41 16.09 -6.38
N ILE A 8 4.03 15.09 -5.59
CA ILE A 8 3.56 13.81 -6.14
C ILE A 8 2.10 14.03 -6.50
N VAL A 9 1.87 14.38 -7.76
CA VAL A 9 0.56 14.23 -8.38
C VAL A 9 0.31 12.73 -8.46
N ILE A 10 -0.69 12.24 -7.73
CA ILE A 10 -1.17 10.86 -7.87
C ILE A 10 -1.78 10.77 -9.27
N GLY A 11 -0.97 10.29 -10.22
CA GLY A 11 -1.35 10.14 -11.61
C GLY A 11 -2.26 8.92 -11.79
N PHE A 12 -3.57 9.13 -11.80
CA PHE A 12 -4.49 8.33 -12.61
C PHE A 12 -5.35 9.29 -13.43
N GLY A 13 -5.52 8.95 -14.71
CA GLY A 13 -6.08 9.82 -15.76
C GLY A 13 -7.31 10.61 -15.31
N ALA A 14 -7.20 11.93 -15.41
CA ALA A 14 -8.31 12.84 -15.15
C ALA A 14 -9.39 12.67 -16.21
N LEU A 15 -10.53 12.06 -15.83
CA LEU A 15 -11.81 12.50 -16.37
C LEU A 15 -12.10 13.88 -15.77
N ALA A 16 -11.72 14.93 -16.50
CA ALA A 16 -11.96 16.31 -16.12
C ALA A 16 -13.47 16.60 -16.14
N VAL A 17 -14.08 16.74 -14.96
CA VAL A 17 -15.39 17.40 -14.83
C VAL A 17 -15.16 18.90 -15.04
N HIS A 18 -15.77 19.44 -16.09
CA HIS A 18 -15.65 20.85 -16.46
C HIS A 18 -16.34 21.74 -15.42
N ALA A 19 -15.58 22.36 -14.52
CA ALA A 19 -16.06 23.50 -13.73
C ALA A 19 -15.79 24.80 -14.51
N ALA A 20 -16.81 25.66 -14.60
CA ALA A 20 -16.71 26.96 -15.28
C ALA A 20 -15.67 27.87 -14.58
N PRO A 21 -14.90 28.68 -15.32
CA PRO A 21 -13.83 29.47 -14.71
C PRO A 21 -14.43 30.69 -13.98
N ALA A 22 -14.29 30.72 -12.67
CA ALA A 22 -14.33 31.98 -11.93
C ALA A 22 -13.07 32.78 -12.27
N GLN A 23 -13.20 34.07 -12.61
CA GLN A 23 -12.07 34.98 -12.80
C GLN A 23 -11.22 35.00 -11.53
N ARG A 24 -10.07 34.31 -11.56
CA ARG A 24 -9.05 34.30 -10.51
C ARG A 24 -7.75 34.83 -11.10
N ASP A 25 -7.00 35.57 -10.28
CA ASP A 25 -5.73 36.20 -10.63
C ASP A 25 -4.74 35.16 -11.20
N ALA A 26 -4.32 35.36 -12.45
CA ALA A 26 -3.49 34.42 -13.22
C ALA A 26 -2.06 34.24 -12.66
N SER A 27 -1.70 34.95 -11.59
CA SER A 27 -0.37 34.90 -10.97
C SER A 27 -0.22 33.89 -9.82
N LYS A 28 -1.31 33.24 -9.37
CA LYS A 28 -1.29 32.22 -8.30
C LYS A 28 -1.99 30.95 -8.75
N ASN A 29 -1.27 29.84 -8.77
CA ASN A 29 -1.84 28.51 -9.01
C ASN A 29 -2.36 27.94 -7.68
N PRO A 30 -3.69 27.78 -7.50
CA PRO A 30 -4.26 27.30 -6.24
C PRO A 30 -3.80 25.88 -5.85
N ALA A 31 -3.44 25.04 -6.83
CA ALA A 31 -2.86 23.73 -6.56
C ALA A 31 -1.47 23.86 -5.90
N ASP A 32 -0.62 24.74 -6.42
CA ASP A 32 0.74 24.95 -5.89
C ASP A 32 0.70 25.48 -4.46
N ASP A 33 -0.22 26.42 -4.18
CA ASP A 33 -0.41 26.95 -2.83
C ASP A 33 -0.90 25.86 -1.86
N PHE A 34 -1.83 25.01 -2.29
CA PHE A 34 -2.30 23.86 -1.51
C PHE A 34 -1.15 22.88 -1.22
N PHE A 35 -0.42 22.43 -2.24
CA PHE A 35 0.68 21.47 -2.07
C PHE A 35 1.84 22.06 -1.27
N LYS A 36 2.11 23.36 -1.39
CA LYS A 36 3.10 24.05 -0.56
C LYS A 36 2.68 24.07 0.91
N ALA A 37 1.41 24.34 1.21
CA ALA A 37 0.88 24.33 2.58
C ALA A 37 0.82 22.92 3.17
N PHE A 38 0.42 21.93 2.37
CA PHE A 38 0.42 20.52 2.74
C PHE A 38 1.84 20.00 3.01
N ASN A 39 2.79 20.25 2.11
CA ASN A 39 4.18 19.81 2.26
C ASN A 39 4.94 20.54 3.38
N ALA A 40 4.41 21.67 3.87
CA ALA A 40 4.94 22.38 5.04
C ALA A 40 4.55 21.74 6.37
N GLN A 41 3.61 20.77 6.38
CA GLN A 41 3.23 20.08 7.60
C GLN A 41 4.39 19.23 8.14
N PRO A 42 4.64 19.24 9.45
CA PRO A 42 5.83 18.62 10.05
C PRO A 42 5.79 17.08 10.02
N ASP A 43 4.61 16.48 10.05
CA ASP A 43 4.41 15.04 10.18
C ASP A 43 3.05 14.63 9.59
N THR A 44 2.81 13.32 9.53
CA THR A 44 1.60 12.74 8.92
C THR A 44 0.32 13.01 9.71
N PHE A 45 0.42 13.23 11.02
CA PHE A 45 -0.75 13.61 11.81
C PHE A 45 -1.15 15.06 11.52
N ALA A 46 -0.18 15.96 11.41
CA ALA A 46 -0.39 17.34 10.99
C ALA A 46 -0.89 17.45 9.55
N GLU A 47 -0.39 16.61 8.63
CA GLU A 47 -0.93 16.45 7.26
C GLU A 47 -2.42 16.10 7.31
N TYR A 48 -2.83 15.09 8.08
CA TYR A 48 -4.23 14.73 8.27
C TYR A 48 -5.06 15.91 8.80
N ARG A 49 -4.60 16.57 9.87
CA ARG A 49 -5.32 17.72 10.44
C ARG A 49 -5.48 18.87 9.45
N PHE A 50 -4.46 19.12 8.62
CA PHE A 50 -4.53 20.09 7.54
C PHE A 50 -5.59 19.69 6.52
N LEU A 51 -5.56 18.44 6.05
CA LEU A 51 -6.53 17.91 5.08
C LEU A 51 -7.96 17.99 5.61
N THR A 52 -8.20 17.76 6.91
CA THR A 52 -9.53 17.85 7.53
C THR A 52 -9.89 19.25 8.05
N SER A 53 -9.02 20.24 7.89
CA SER A 53 -9.26 21.59 8.42
C SER A 53 -10.39 22.30 7.66
N PRO A 54 -11.07 23.29 8.28
CA PRO A 54 -12.05 24.12 7.59
C PRO A 54 -11.50 24.79 6.32
N VAL A 55 -10.22 25.18 6.32
CA VAL A 55 -9.56 25.82 5.18
C VAL A 55 -9.58 24.91 3.94
N VAL A 56 -9.38 23.61 4.12
CA VAL A 56 -9.42 22.63 3.02
C VAL A 56 -10.86 22.18 2.75
N GLN A 57 -11.63 21.87 3.79
CA GLN A 57 -12.94 21.23 3.63
C GLN A 57 -14.05 22.18 3.14
N GLN A 58 -13.92 23.48 3.37
CA GLN A 58 -14.88 24.49 2.90
C GLN A 58 -14.56 25.02 1.50
N ASP A 59 -13.34 24.80 0.97
CA ASP A 59 -12.99 25.12 -0.41
C ASP A 59 -13.19 23.88 -1.29
N GLU A 60 -14.11 23.97 -2.26
CA GLU A 60 -14.46 22.82 -3.12
C GLU A 60 -13.27 22.30 -3.94
N TYR A 61 -12.40 23.20 -4.41
CA TYR A 61 -11.24 22.83 -5.21
C TYR A 61 -10.19 22.10 -4.36
N ALA A 62 -9.84 22.67 -3.20
CA ALA A 62 -8.92 22.04 -2.26
C ALA A 62 -9.48 20.71 -1.73
N ARG A 63 -10.78 20.64 -1.43
CA ARG A 63 -11.44 19.40 -1.03
C ARG A 63 -11.30 18.32 -2.09
N ASN A 64 -11.57 18.64 -3.36
CA ASN A 64 -11.46 17.68 -4.46
C ASN A 64 -10.03 17.17 -4.67
N LEU A 65 -9.01 18.04 -4.51
CA LEU A 65 -7.60 17.63 -4.53
C LEU A 65 -7.26 16.73 -3.34
N SER A 66 -7.85 17.01 -2.17
CA SER A 66 -7.50 16.35 -0.91
C SER A 66 -8.10 14.95 -0.74
N THR A 67 -9.20 14.58 -1.42
CA THR A 67 -9.98 13.38 -1.05
C THR A 67 -9.17 12.08 -1.14
N GLN A 68 -8.39 11.88 -2.21
CA GLN A 68 -7.50 10.72 -2.32
C GLN A 68 -6.36 10.77 -1.29
N MET A 69 -5.82 11.97 -1.04
CA MET A 69 -4.77 12.16 -0.05
C MET A 69 -5.28 11.81 1.34
N LEU A 70 -6.50 12.24 1.70
CA LEU A 70 -7.14 11.94 2.98
C LEU A 70 -7.32 10.43 3.17
N ALA A 71 -7.79 9.71 2.16
CA ALA A 71 -7.90 8.25 2.20
C ALA A 71 -6.53 7.59 2.47
N THR A 72 -5.50 8.01 1.73
CA THR A 72 -4.14 7.52 1.94
C THR A 72 -3.63 7.84 3.35
N HIS A 73 -3.87 9.04 3.88
CA HIS A 73 -3.42 9.43 5.23
C HIS A 73 -4.17 8.70 6.35
N LEU A 74 -5.46 8.42 6.17
CA LEU A 74 -6.21 7.56 7.08
C LEU A 74 -5.57 6.17 7.15
N SER A 75 -5.12 5.62 6.01
CA SER A 75 -4.41 4.35 6.01
C SER A 75 -3.09 4.43 6.78
N PHE A 76 -2.35 5.54 6.65
CA PHE A 76 -1.10 5.77 7.37
C PHE A 76 -1.34 5.79 8.88
N LEU A 77 -2.42 6.43 9.31
CA LEU A 77 -2.77 6.66 10.70
C LEU A 77 -3.58 5.51 11.33
N GLY A 78 -3.51 4.31 10.76
CA GLY A 78 -4.10 3.11 11.35
C GLY A 78 -5.62 3.00 11.21
N ARG A 79 -6.21 3.71 10.24
CA ARG A 79 -7.65 3.71 9.93
C ARG A 79 -7.92 3.08 8.55
N PRO A 80 -7.54 1.80 8.31
CA PRO A 80 -7.61 1.22 6.97
C PRO A 80 -9.05 1.11 6.44
N VAL A 81 -10.05 0.90 7.29
CA VAL A 81 -11.45 0.83 6.85
C VAL A 81 -12.01 2.21 6.51
N ASP A 82 -11.68 3.25 7.28
CA ASP A 82 -12.05 4.63 6.92
C ASP A 82 -11.33 5.09 5.64
N ALA A 83 -10.07 4.68 5.44
CA ALA A 83 -9.32 4.95 4.22
C ALA A 83 -10.06 4.44 2.98
N LEU A 84 -10.55 3.20 3.04
CA LEU A 84 -11.36 2.59 1.98
C LEU A 84 -12.68 3.35 1.78
N GLN A 85 -13.41 3.64 2.85
CA GLN A 85 -14.68 4.37 2.77
C GLN A 85 -14.52 5.79 2.25
N SER A 86 -13.41 6.46 2.55
CA SER A 86 -13.16 7.85 2.13
C SER A 86 -12.60 7.98 0.71
N PHE A 87 -12.24 6.86 0.05
CA PHE A 87 -11.67 6.90 -1.29
C PHE A 87 -12.75 7.34 -2.32
N PRO A 88 -12.45 8.32 -3.20
CA PRO A 88 -13.46 8.96 -4.04
C PRO A 88 -13.87 8.13 -5.26
N TYR A 89 -13.03 7.20 -5.71
CA TYR A 89 -13.35 6.35 -6.85
C TYR A 89 -14.06 5.10 -6.36
N ARG A 90 -15.34 5.04 -6.69
CA ARG A 90 -16.25 3.94 -6.36
C ARG A 90 -16.84 3.45 -7.67
N GLY A 91 -16.41 2.29 -8.13
CA GLY A 91 -16.81 1.76 -9.44
C GLY A 91 -17.09 0.27 -9.37
N SER A 92 -18.33 -0.12 -9.65
CA SER A 92 -18.64 -1.51 -9.99
C SER A 92 -18.56 -1.65 -11.50
N ASN A 93 -17.50 -2.27 -12.02
CA ASN A 93 -17.54 -2.74 -13.39
C ASN A 93 -18.36 -4.03 -13.43
N ALA A 94 -19.27 -4.13 -14.41
CA ALA A 94 -19.85 -5.42 -14.76
C ALA A 94 -18.70 -6.38 -15.13
N PRO A 95 -18.78 -7.67 -14.73
CA PRO A 95 -17.75 -8.62 -15.10
C PRO A 95 -17.67 -8.71 -16.64
N GLN A 96 -16.44 -8.66 -17.17
CA GLN A 96 -16.18 -8.71 -18.62
C GLN A 96 -16.28 -10.15 -19.18
N SER A 97 -16.47 -11.15 -18.32
CA SER A 97 -16.56 -12.58 -18.66
C SER A 97 -17.35 -13.35 -17.60
N ASP A 98 -17.67 -14.62 -17.88
CA ASP A 98 -18.25 -15.53 -16.89
C ASP A 98 -17.31 -15.67 -15.69
N LEU A 99 -17.89 -15.49 -14.50
CA LEU A 99 -17.13 -15.54 -13.26
C LEU A 99 -16.87 -17.01 -12.85
N PRO A 100 -15.69 -17.31 -12.28
CA PRO A 100 -15.39 -18.63 -11.74
C PRO A 100 -16.46 -19.17 -10.79
N VAL A 101 -16.70 -20.47 -10.85
CA VAL A 101 -17.62 -21.20 -9.96
C VAL A 101 -16.90 -22.33 -9.21
N PRO A 102 -17.26 -22.64 -7.94
CA PRO A 102 -16.61 -23.68 -7.14
C PRO A 102 -16.64 -25.10 -7.72
N SER A 103 -17.47 -25.38 -8.73
CA SER A 103 -17.46 -26.68 -9.41
C SER A 103 -16.26 -26.87 -10.33
N ASP A 104 -15.70 -25.78 -10.85
CA ASP A 104 -14.70 -25.81 -11.93
C ASP A 104 -13.39 -25.14 -11.51
N TRP A 105 -13.38 -24.48 -10.34
CA TRP A 105 -12.26 -23.72 -9.80
C TRP A 105 -12.08 -24.00 -8.31
N MET A 106 -10.84 -23.93 -7.85
CA MET A 106 -10.48 -24.04 -6.44
C MET A 106 -9.62 -22.86 -5.99
N THR A 107 -9.68 -22.56 -4.70
CA THR A 107 -8.80 -21.57 -4.07
C THR A 107 -7.44 -22.18 -3.78
N VAL A 108 -6.39 -21.42 -4.09
CA VAL A 108 -5.01 -21.72 -3.69
C VAL A 108 -4.43 -20.47 -3.03
N PRO A 109 -3.78 -20.57 -1.86
CA PRO A 109 -3.08 -19.42 -1.27
C PRO A 109 -2.15 -18.78 -2.30
N ALA A 110 -2.34 -17.48 -2.56
CA ALA A 110 -1.65 -16.79 -3.63
C ALA A 110 -0.13 -16.80 -3.41
N SER A 111 0.30 -16.69 -2.15
CA SER A 111 1.71 -16.75 -1.78
C SER A 111 2.37 -18.10 -2.15
N ASP A 112 1.63 -19.20 -2.03
CA ASP A 112 2.13 -20.53 -2.37
C ASP A 112 2.10 -20.76 -3.89
N TRP A 113 1.02 -20.36 -4.57
CA TRP A 113 0.94 -20.46 -6.03
C TRP A 113 2.04 -19.64 -6.73
N ILE A 114 2.24 -18.38 -6.33
CA ILE A 114 3.29 -17.51 -6.87
C ILE A 114 4.68 -18.13 -6.61
N ALA A 115 4.91 -18.71 -5.43
CA ALA A 115 6.18 -19.37 -5.12
C ALA A 115 6.45 -20.59 -5.99
N VAL A 116 5.42 -21.32 -6.43
CA VAL A 116 5.55 -22.41 -7.41
C VAL A 116 5.95 -21.87 -8.78
N GLN A 117 5.33 -20.77 -9.23
CA GLN A 117 5.67 -20.14 -10.52
C GLN A 117 7.08 -19.51 -10.52
N ALA A 118 7.57 -19.12 -9.35
CA ALA A 118 8.76 -18.28 -9.19
C ALA A 118 10.03 -18.79 -9.88
N ASP A 119 10.18 -20.09 -10.11
CA ASP A 119 11.36 -20.63 -10.81
C ASP A 119 11.41 -20.22 -12.29
N ALA A 120 10.26 -20.10 -12.95
CA ALA A 120 10.13 -19.74 -14.36
C ALA A 120 10.34 -18.24 -14.64
N TYR A 121 10.24 -17.40 -13.62
CA TYR A 121 10.30 -15.94 -13.78
C TYR A 121 11.49 -15.34 -13.05
N ARG A 122 12.07 -14.29 -13.66
CA ARG A 122 13.09 -13.44 -13.00
C ARG A 122 12.47 -12.18 -12.40
N VAL A 123 11.29 -11.79 -12.87
CA VAL A 123 10.56 -10.63 -12.39
C VAL A 123 9.15 -11.07 -12.04
N ILE A 124 8.76 -10.84 -10.79
CA ILE A 124 7.37 -10.94 -10.35
C ILE A 124 6.93 -9.55 -9.96
N MET A 125 5.77 -9.11 -10.47
CA MET A 125 5.18 -7.82 -10.15
C MET A 125 3.85 -8.03 -9.46
N VAL A 126 3.66 -7.42 -8.30
CA VAL A 126 2.40 -7.47 -7.54
C VAL A 126 1.93 -6.03 -7.36
N ASN A 127 0.70 -5.71 -7.75
CA ASN A 127 0.21 -4.34 -7.61
C ASN A 127 -0.40 -4.07 -6.24
N GLU A 128 -0.53 -2.80 -5.87
CA GLU A 128 -1.15 -2.35 -4.62
C GLU A 128 -2.08 -1.17 -4.87
N ALA A 129 -2.98 -0.94 -3.93
CA ALA A 129 -3.77 0.29 -3.89
C ALA A 129 -3.29 1.12 -2.71
N HIS A 130 -2.76 2.32 -2.96
CA HIS A 130 -2.03 3.11 -1.97
C HIS A 130 -2.79 3.44 -0.66
N HIS A 131 -4.11 3.50 -0.72
CA HIS A 131 -5.00 3.74 0.44
C HIS A 131 -5.50 2.44 1.10
N ALA A 132 -5.18 1.27 0.54
CA ALA A 132 -5.70 -0.04 0.94
C ALA A 132 -4.53 -0.97 1.37
N PRO A 133 -3.98 -0.78 2.59
CA PRO A 133 -2.80 -1.49 3.06
C PRO A 133 -2.97 -3.02 3.14
N GLN A 134 -4.19 -3.54 3.10
CA GLN A 134 -4.43 -4.99 2.97
C GLN A 134 -3.72 -5.58 1.73
N THR A 135 -3.59 -4.82 0.65
CA THR A 135 -2.84 -5.23 -0.55
C THR A 135 -1.34 -5.45 -0.29
N ARG A 136 -0.78 -4.93 0.81
CA ARG A 136 0.64 -5.13 1.13
C ARG A 136 0.91 -6.46 1.81
N VAL A 137 -0.12 -7.07 2.41
CA VAL A 137 -0.02 -8.31 3.19
C VAL A 137 0.49 -9.47 2.31
N LEU A 138 -0.01 -9.60 1.08
CA LEU A 138 0.46 -10.62 0.15
C LEU A 138 1.96 -10.45 -0.15
N THR A 139 2.42 -9.22 -0.44
CA THR A 139 3.84 -8.97 -0.72
C THR A 139 4.71 -9.33 0.48
N ILE A 140 4.28 -9.05 1.71
CA ILE A 140 4.99 -9.48 2.93
C ILE A 140 5.07 -11.01 3.02
N ALA A 141 3.97 -11.71 2.76
CA ALA A 141 3.90 -13.18 2.79
C ALA A 141 4.78 -13.84 1.71
N LEU A 142 5.04 -13.14 0.60
CA LEU A 142 5.91 -13.58 -0.49
C LEU A 142 7.40 -13.48 -0.16
N LEU A 143 7.84 -12.52 0.65
CA LEU A 143 9.27 -12.23 0.84
C LEU A 143 10.09 -13.47 1.22
N GLN A 144 9.68 -14.22 2.25
CA GLN A 144 10.45 -15.39 2.67
C GLN A 144 10.45 -16.50 1.60
N ARG A 145 9.30 -16.72 0.95
CA ARG A 145 9.12 -17.75 -0.07
C ARG A 145 9.97 -17.44 -1.32
N LEU A 146 9.90 -16.21 -1.80
CA LEU A 146 10.67 -15.76 -2.97
C LEU A 146 12.16 -15.65 -2.65
N ARG A 147 12.54 -15.29 -1.42
CA ARG A 147 13.95 -15.33 -1.01
C ARG A 147 14.53 -16.74 -1.14
N ALA A 148 13.78 -17.76 -0.72
CA ALA A 148 14.16 -19.16 -0.89
C ALA A 148 14.25 -19.60 -2.37
N LYS A 149 13.57 -18.87 -3.27
CA LYS A 149 13.61 -19.05 -4.74
C LYS A 149 14.67 -18.18 -5.45
N GLY A 150 15.57 -17.56 -4.68
CA GLY A 150 16.68 -16.78 -5.22
C GLY A 150 16.34 -15.32 -5.57
N TYR A 151 15.17 -14.82 -5.19
CA TYR A 151 14.88 -13.39 -5.28
C TYR A 151 15.80 -12.63 -4.34
N THR A 152 16.45 -11.59 -4.87
CA THR A 152 17.52 -10.86 -4.18
C THR A 152 17.18 -9.38 -4.04
N HIS A 153 16.30 -8.86 -4.89
CA HIS A 153 15.92 -7.45 -4.90
C HIS A 153 14.43 -7.27 -4.66
N LEU A 154 14.09 -6.26 -3.87
CA LEU A 154 12.74 -5.77 -3.70
C LEU A 154 12.69 -4.34 -4.25
N ALA A 155 11.94 -4.15 -5.32
CA ALA A 155 11.63 -2.86 -5.93
C ALA A 155 10.25 -2.42 -5.44
N VAL A 156 10.11 -1.24 -4.83
CA VAL A 156 8.81 -0.74 -4.39
C VAL A 156 8.54 0.70 -4.87
N GLU A 157 7.30 0.98 -5.27
CA GLU A 157 6.84 2.32 -5.63
C GLU A 157 6.73 3.17 -4.37
N ALA A 158 7.84 3.72 -3.90
CA ALA A 158 7.85 4.70 -2.81
C ALA A 158 9.24 5.31 -2.64
N LEU A 159 10.28 4.50 -2.83
CA LEU A 159 11.64 4.84 -2.47
C LEU A 159 12.18 5.93 -3.37
N LEU A 160 12.77 6.96 -2.75
CA LEU A 160 13.47 8.02 -3.46
C LEU A 160 14.72 7.46 -4.13
N ASN A 161 14.90 7.77 -5.41
CA ASN A 161 16.06 7.35 -6.19
C ASN A 161 17.10 8.48 -6.31
N ASP A 162 17.36 9.18 -5.21
CA ASP A 162 18.27 10.32 -5.16
C ASP A 162 19.70 9.94 -4.71
N GLY A 163 19.99 8.63 -4.64
CA GLY A 163 21.24 8.08 -4.15
C GLY A 163 21.34 8.01 -2.62
N THR A 164 20.28 8.41 -1.90
CA THR A 164 20.24 8.23 -0.44
C THR A 164 19.89 6.79 -0.07
N ASP A 165 20.36 6.36 1.09
CA ASP A 165 19.95 5.09 1.68
C ASP A 165 18.44 5.14 1.98
N PRO A 166 17.62 4.23 1.41
CA PRO A 166 16.17 4.19 1.67
C PRO A 166 15.83 3.83 3.11
N MET A 167 16.76 3.24 3.87
CA MET A 167 16.57 2.77 5.25
C MET A 167 17.68 3.31 6.16
N PRO A 168 17.82 4.63 6.30
CA PRO A 168 18.92 5.22 7.07
C PRO A 168 18.81 4.76 8.54
N GLY A 169 19.86 4.15 9.07
CA GLY A 169 19.86 3.58 10.42
C GLY A 169 19.21 2.18 10.52
N GLY A 170 18.85 1.58 9.39
CA GLY A 170 18.28 0.23 9.31
C GLY A 170 16.75 0.16 9.36
N TYR A 171 16.06 1.30 9.34
CA TYR A 171 14.60 1.39 9.44
C TYR A 171 14.01 2.48 8.53
N PRO A 172 12.71 2.41 8.17
CA PRO A 172 12.07 3.44 7.35
C PRO A 172 11.87 4.70 8.17
N VAL A 173 12.06 5.85 7.53
CA VAL A 173 11.78 7.18 8.09
C VAL A 173 10.85 7.95 7.15
N ARG A 174 10.31 9.09 7.59
CA ARG A 174 9.35 9.87 6.76
C ARG A 174 9.88 10.24 5.36
N LYS A 175 11.20 10.42 5.24
CA LYS A 175 11.88 10.74 3.97
C LYS A 175 12.17 9.52 3.08
N SER A 176 11.99 8.29 3.57
CA SER A 176 12.19 7.08 2.76
C SER A 176 11.25 7.01 1.56
N GLY A 177 10.04 7.55 1.70
CA GLY A 177 9.04 7.61 0.63
C GLY A 177 7.64 7.89 1.17
N ILE A 178 6.74 8.46 0.36
CA ILE A 178 5.40 8.86 0.82
C ILE A 178 4.60 7.65 1.33
N TYR A 179 4.58 6.55 0.60
CA TYR A 179 3.82 5.35 0.98
C TYR A 179 4.48 4.53 2.09
N THR A 180 5.80 4.68 2.28
CA THR A 180 6.53 4.04 3.39
C THR A 180 6.13 4.57 4.77
N ARG A 181 5.41 5.70 4.83
CA ARG A 181 4.87 6.27 6.07
C ARG A 181 3.74 5.45 6.67
N GLU A 182 3.19 4.51 5.91
CA GLU A 182 2.20 3.55 6.40
C GLU A 182 2.89 2.40 7.14
N PRO A 183 2.43 2.02 8.35
CA PRO A 183 3.09 0.99 9.16
C PRO A 183 3.25 -0.39 8.52
N ILE A 184 2.29 -0.87 7.72
CA ILE A 184 2.40 -2.17 7.04
C ILE A 184 3.39 -2.10 5.87
N PHE A 185 3.45 -0.99 5.13
CA PHE A 185 4.50 -0.74 4.13
C PHE A 185 5.87 -0.67 4.79
N ALA A 186 5.99 0.04 5.92
CA ALA A 186 7.22 0.11 6.68
C ALA A 186 7.68 -1.28 7.16
N GLU A 187 6.75 -2.14 7.58
CA GLU A 187 7.03 -3.55 7.90
C GLU A 187 7.50 -4.36 6.71
N LEU A 188 6.90 -4.15 5.52
CA LEU A 188 7.35 -4.79 4.29
C LEU A 188 8.84 -4.52 4.04
N LEU A 189 9.31 -3.28 4.25
CA LEU A 189 10.72 -2.93 4.09
C LEU A 189 11.61 -3.53 5.18
N ARG A 190 11.18 -3.47 6.45
CA ARG A 190 11.91 -4.10 7.57
C ARG A 190 12.09 -5.59 7.34
N GLU A 191 11.02 -6.29 6.95
CA GLU A 191 11.04 -7.73 6.68
C GLU A 191 11.94 -8.07 5.48
N ALA A 192 11.91 -7.26 4.43
CA ALA A 192 12.77 -7.44 3.26
C ALA A 192 14.25 -7.33 3.64
N VAL A 193 14.63 -6.28 4.38
CA VAL A 193 16.01 -6.09 4.87
C VAL A 193 16.41 -7.23 5.80
N ARG A 194 15.54 -7.64 6.74
CA ARG A 194 15.79 -8.77 7.65
C ARG A 194 16.08 -10.08 6.90
N LEU A 195 15.40 -10.30 5.77
CA LEU A 195 15.58 -11.48 4.90
C LEU A 195 16.76 -11.32 3.92
N GLY A 196 17.45 -10.17 3.92
CA GLY A 196 18.61 -9.90 3.09
C GLY A 196 18.28 -9.55 1.65
N TYR A 197 17.12 -8.91 1.40
CA TYR A 197 16.85 -8.26 0.13
C TYR A 197 17.62 -6.95 0.00
N ALA A 198 18.15 -6.68 -1.20
CA ALA A 198 18.54 -5.35 -1.60
C ALA A 198 17.29 -4.55 -1.99
N LEU A 199 17.08 -3.39 -1.36
CA LEU A 199 16.01 -2.48 -1.74
C LEU A 199 16.42 -1.73 -3.00
N LEU A 200 15.54 -1.70 -4.00
CA LEU A 200 15.76 -1.06 -5.29
C LEU A 200 14.80 0.13 -5.46
N PRO A 201 15.25 1.37 -5.20
CA PRO A 201 14.53 2.56 -5.62
C PRO A 201 14.46 2.61 -7.14
N TYR A 202 13.25 2.77 -7.68
CA TYR A 202 13.04 2.79 -9.13
C TYR A 202 12.30 4.03 -9.62
N GLU A 203 11.85 4.93 -8.74
CA GLU A 203 11.34 6.22 -9.20
C GLU A 203 12.41 6.94 -10.03
N PRO A 204 12.06 7.60 -11.13
CA PRO A 204 13.02 8.41 -11.87
C PRO A 204 13.48 9.60 -11.02
N ASN A 205 14.77 9.93 -11.10
CA ASN A 205 15.38 11.05 -10.37
C ASN A 205 15.47 12.33 -11.22
N ASP A 206 14.48 12.58 -12.07
CA ASP A 206 14.55 13.72 -12.97
C ASP A 206 14.13 15.01 -12.27
N GLN A 207 14.88 16.07 -12.52
CA GLN A 207 14.60 17.42 -12.02
C GLN A 207 13.59 18.09 -12.96
N GLY A 208 12.29 18.07 -12.63
CA GLY A 208 11.27 18.83 -13.36
C GLY A 208 9.93 18.12 -13.49
N GLU A 209 9.01 18.73 -14.24
CA GLU A 209 7.75 18.07 -14.64
C GLU A 209 8.07 16.91 -15.58
N GLN A 210 7.55 15.73 -15.25
CA GLN A 210 7.63 14.53 -16.08
C GLN A 210 6.22 14.14 -16.53
N THR A 211 6.12 13.66 -17.77
CA THR A 211 4.89 13.00 -18.21
C THR A 211 4.75 11.63 -17.55
N GLN A 212 3.52 11.11 -17.48
CA GLN A 212 3.29 9.75 -16.98
C GLN A 212 4.16 8.72 -17.73
N GLN A 213 4.23 8.81 -19.07
CA GLN A 213 5.01 7.87 -19.86
C GLN A 213 6.52 7.95 -19.55
N GLN A 214 7.07 9.15 -19.34
CA GLN A 214 8.47 9.30 -18.94
C GLN A 214 8.73 8.62 -17.60
N ARG A 215 7.77 8.71 -16.67
CA ARG A 215 7.83 8.01 -15.40
C ARG A 215 7.80 6.49 -15.58
N GLU A 216 6.84 5.93 -16.32
CA GLU A 216 6.75 4.48 -16.60
C GLU A 216 8.06 3.92 -17.19
N SER A 217 8.57 4.57 -18.25
CA SER A 217 9.82 4.16 -18.91
C SER A 217 11.05 4.34 -18.00
N GLY A 218 11.07 5.37 -17.15
CA GLY A 218 12.15 5.59 -16.18
C GLY A 218 12.20 4.52 -15.10
N GLN A 219 11.03 4.16 -14.56
CA GLN A 219 10.87 3.08 -13.58
C GLN A 219 11.30 1.73 -14.15
N ALA A 220 10.84 1.40 -15.36
CA ALA A 220 11.25 0.19 -16.07
C ALA A 220 12.77 0.12 -16.29
N ARG A 221 13.38 1.25 -16.68
CA ARG A 221 14.83 1.33 -16.95
C ARG A 221 15.67 1.05 -15.70
N ALA A 222 15.26 1.57 -14.54
CA ALA A 222 15.96 1.32 -13.27
C ALA A 222 15.97 -0.17 -12.92
N ILE A 223 14.84 -0.85 -13.10
CA ILE A 223 14.72 -2.30 -12.84
C ILE A 223 15.51 -3.11 -13.89
N ALA A 224 15.41 -2.74 -15.17
CA ALA A 224 16.13 -3.40 -16.26
C ALA A 224 17.66 -3.31 -16.09
N ALA A 225 18.18 -2.19 -15.57
CA ALA A 225 19.61 -2.04 -15.31
C ALA A 225 20.14 -3.10 -14.33
N VAL A 226 19.45 -3.33 -13.21
CA VAL A 226 19.82 -4.36 -12.23
C VAL A 226 19.76 -5.77 -12.82
N LEU A 227 18.78 -6.04 -13.68
CA LEU A 227 18.64 -7.34 -14.36
C LEU A 227 19.73 -7.59 -15.40
N ALA A 228 20.27 -6.52 -16.02
CA ALA A 228 21.35 -6.58 -17.00
C ALA A 228 22.73 -6.69 -16.35
N GLU A 229 22.95 -6.03 -15.21
CA GLU A 229 24.21 -6.10 -14.45
C GLU A 229 24.49 -7.51 -13.93
N ASN A 230 23.43 -8.24 -13.53
CA ASN A 230 23.56 -9.62 -13.08
C ASN A 230 22.45 -10.52 -13.68
N PRO A 231 22.79 -11.41 -14.64
CA PRO A 231 21.85 -12.32 -15.28
C PRO A 231 21.14 -13.30 -14.35
N THR A 232 21.62 -13.52 -13.12
CA THR A 232 20.95 -14.38 -12.12
C THR A 232 20.08 -13.58 -11.15
N SER A 233 20.09 -12.25 -11.20
CA SER A 233 19.23 -11.44 -10.34
C SER A 233 17.76 -11.73 -10.63
N LYS A 234 17.00 -11.87 -9.53
CA LYS A 234 15.56 -11.99 -9.51
C LYS A 234 14.97 -10.87 -8.64
N VAL A 235 13.94 -10.21 -9.16
CA VAL A 235 13.37 -8.97 -8.60
C VAL A 235 11.89 -9.19 -8.30
N LEU A 236 11.49 -8.90 -7.06
CA LEU A 236 10.09 -8.72 -6.71
C LEU A 236 9.77 -7.23 -6.82
N VAL A 237 8.75 -6.88 -7.60
CA VAL A 237 8.30 -5.50 -7.82
C VAL A 237 6.94 -5.33 -7.15
N HIS A 238 6.81 -4.29 -6.32
CA HIS A 238 5.57 -3.88 -5.67
C HIS A 238 5.19 -2.48 -6.16
N ALA A 239 4.14 -2.36 -6.96
CA ALA A 239 3.79 -1.12 -7.66
C ALA A 239 2.31 -0.76 -7.52
N GLY A 240 1.95 0.49 -7.70
CA GLY A 240 0.57 0.97 -7.67
C GLY A 240 -0.22 0.52 -8.90
N TYR A 241 -1.40 -0.06 -8.66
CA TYR A 241 -2.46 -0.30 -9.67
C TYR A 241 -1.96 -0.76 -11.05
N ALA A 242 -2.05 0.11 -12.06
CA ALA A 242 -1.89 -0.23 -13.47
C ALA A 242 -0.43 -0.32 -13.93
N HIS A 243 0.55 0.05 -13.10
CA HIS A 243 1.98 -0.02 -13.45
C HIS A 243 2.40 -1.42 -13.90
N ILE A 244 1.73 -2.47 -13.40
CA ILE A 244 2.04 -3.86 -13.73
C ILE A 244 1.30 -4.40 -14.97
N GLY A 245 0.51 -3.57 -15.66
CA GLY A 245 -0.30 -4.02 -16.80
C GLY A 245 0.54 -4.38 -18.03
N GLU A 246 0.24 -5.51 -18.66
CA GLU A 246 0.97 -6.01 -19.83
C GLU A 246 0.41 -5.53 -21.18
N ALA A 247 -0.68 -4.77 -21.13
CA ALA A 247 -1.36 -4.23 -22.30
C ALA A 247 -1.85 -2.80 -22.06
N GLN A 248 -2.20 -2.12 -23.14
CA GLN A 248 -2.72 -0.75 -23.13
C GLN A 248 -4.24 -0.68 -22.90
N GLU A 249 -4.88 -1.77 -22.46
CA GLU A 249 -6.33 -1.82 -22.33
C GLU A 249 -6.85 -0.72 -21.38
N GLY A 250 -7.71 0.16 -21.89
CA GLY A 250 -8.27 1.27 -21.12
C GLY A 250 -7.31 2.44 -20.89
N LEU A 251 -6.16 2.47 -21.58
CA LEU A 251 -5.18 3.56 -21.52
C LEU A 251 -5.10 4.33 -22.86
N PRO A 252 -4.60 5.58 -22.86
CA PRO A 252 -4.30 6.32 -24.08
C PRO A 252 -3.30 5.59 -25.00
N ASP A 253 -3.36 5.88 -26.32
CA ASP A 253 -2.53 5.22 -27.35
C ASP A 253 -1.02 5.32 -27.11
N ASP A 254 -0.56 6.38 -26.45
CA ASP A 254 0.83 6.65 -26.11
C ASP A 254 1.24 6.12 -24.73
N ALA A 255 0.29 5.69 -23.90
CA ALA A 255 0.56 5.15 -22.58
C ALA A 255 0.99 3.67 -22.66
N ARG A 256 2.15 3.36 -22.09
CA ARG A 256 2.70 2.02 -21.87
C ARG A 256 3.00 1.89 -20.37
N PRO A 257 2.31 1.01 -19.64
CA PRO A 257 2.66 0.71 -18.27
C PRO A 257 4.10 0.21 -18.12
N MET A 258 4.65 0.39 -16.92
CA MET A 258 6.01 0.00 -16.55
C MET A 258 6.29 -1.47 -16.88
N ALA A 259 5.34 -2.39 -16.69
CA ALA A 259 5.52 -3.80 -17.06
C ALA A 259 5.79 -4.00 -18.57
N MET A 260 5.04 -3.32 -19.45
CA MET A 260 5.29 -3.38 -20.89
C MET A 260 6.67 -2.85 -21.26
N GLU A 261 7.05 -1.71 -20.68
CA GLU A 261 8.36 -1.09 -20.88
C GLU A 261 9.48 -2.01 -20.36
N LEU A 262 9.30 -2.61 -19.19
CA LEU A 262 10.28 -3.51 -18.56
C LEU A 262 10.46 -4.80 -19.36
N ALA A 263 9.37 -5.42 -19.82
CA ALA A 263 9.43 -6.60 -20.68
C ALA A 263 10.20 -6.29 -21.97
N THR A 264 9.92 -5.14 -22.58
CA THR A 264 10.61 -4.68 -23.81
C THR A 264 12.10 -4.43 -23.57
N MET A 265 12.46 -3.73 -22.50
CA MET A 265 13.86 -3.36 -22.21
C MET A 265 14.70 -4.56 -21.75
N SER A 266 14.12 -5.48 -20.99
CA SER A 266 14.83 -6.63 -20.43
C SER A 266 14.81 -7.87 -21.33
N GLY A 267 13.83 -7.96 -22.24
CA GLY A 267 13.57 -9.15 -23.04
C GLY A 267 13.10 -10.36 -22.22
N LEU A 268 12.64 -10.14 -20.99
CA LEU A 268 12.19 -11.20 -20.07
C LEU A 268 10.66 -11.30 -20.04
N ALA A 269 10.17 -12.53 -19.87
CA ALA A 269 8.80 -12.75 -19.41
C ALA A 269 8.66 -12.28 -17.95
N LEU A 270 7.54 -11.62 -17.67
CA LEU A 270 7.17 -11.15 -16.34
C LEU A 270 6.02 -12.01 -15.83
N LEU A 271 5.90 -12.15 -14.51
CA LEU A 271 4.69 -12.66 -13.88
C LEU A 271 3.97 -11.49 -13.20
N THR A 272 2.78 -11.14 -13.66
CA THR A 272 2.02 -9.98 -13.15
C THR A 272 0.78 -10.39 -12.37
N ILE A 273 0.72 -9.97 -11.10
CA ILE A 273 -0.31 -10.36 -10.13
C ILE A 273 -1.15 -9.15 -9.74
N ASP A 274 -2.41 -9.15 -10.15
CA ASP A 274 -3.37 -8.11 -9.79
C ASP A 274 -4.14 -8.45 -8.51
N GLN A 275 -4.22 -7.50 -7.58
CA GLN A 275 -5.12 -7.53 -6.43
C GLN A 275 -5.93 -6.23 -6.29
N THR A 276 -5.80 -5.32 -7.26
CA THR A 276 -6.44 -3.99 -7.23
C THR A 276 -7.75 -3.96 -8.01
N SER A 277 -7.88 -4.74 -9.09
CA SER A 277 -9.13 -4.80 -9.84
C SER A 277 -10.20 -5.67 -9.16
N THR A 278 -9.79 -6.54 -8.25
CA THR A 278 -10.62 -7.43 -7.44
C THR A 278 -10.80 -6.93 -6.00
N ARG A 279 -10.57 -5.64 -5.74
CA ARG A 279 -10.78 -5.08 -4.39
C ARG A 279 -12.22 -5.30 -3.93
N SER A 280 -12.37 -5.94 -2.78
CA SER A 280 -13.67 -6.30 -2.21
C SER A 280 -14.23 -5.29 -1.22
N HIS A 281 -13.57 -4.12 -1.06
CA HIS A 281 -13.66 -3.36 0.18
C HIS A 281 -14.00 -1.87 0.03
N GLU A 282 -14.46 -1.42 -1.14
CA GLU A 282 -14.69 0.01 -1.39
C GLU A 282 -15.83 0.60 -0.53
N ALA A 283 -16.86 -0.18 -0.20
CA ALA A 283 -17.80 0.03 0.90
C ALA A 283 -18.84 -1.12 0.97
N GLY A 284 -19.59 -1.22 2.07
CA GLY A 284 -20.58 -2.28 2.31
C GLY A 284 -21.69 -2.38 1.26
N ASP A 285 -21.94 -1.27 0.56
CA ASP A 285 -22.98 -1.01 -0.43
C ASP A 285 -22.57 -1.30 -1.88
N ILE A 286 -21.30 -1.61 -2.15
CA ILE A 286 -20.81 -1.91 -3.50
C ILE A 286 -20.55 -3.41 -3.64
N ASP A 287 -21.25 -4.05 -4.57
CA ASP A 287 -21.06 -5.45 -4.92
C ASP A 287 -19.99 -5.61 -6.01
N THR A 288 -18.72 -5.67 -5.60
CA THR A 288 -17.60 -5.85 -6.53
C THR A 288 -17.40 -7.32 -6.91
N VAL A 289 -16.83 -7.58 -8.09
CA VAL A 289 -16.46 -8.94 -8.54
C VAL A 289 -15.63 -9.66 -7.48
N GLY A 290 -14.62 -8.97 -6.94
CA GLY A 290 -13.77 -9.53 -5.90
C GLY A 290 -14.52 -9.90 -4.62
N ARG A 291 -15.47 -9.07 -4.17
CA ARG A 291 -16.28 -9.38 -2.99
C ARG A 291 -17.19 -10.59 -3.22
N ARG A 292 -17.84 -10.67 -4.39
CA ARG A 292 -18.66 -11.83 -4.77
C ARG A 292 -17.84 -13.11 -4.75
N LEU A 293 -16.71 -13.11 -5.45
CA LEU A 293 -15.84 -14.27 -5.55
C LEU A 293 -15.23 -14.65 -4.19
N ALA A 294 -14.72 -13.69 -3.42
CA ALA A 294 -14.17 -13.96 -2.09
C ALA A 294 -15.21 -14.60 -1.16
N THR A 295 -16.48 -14.18 -1.24
CA THR A 295 -17.58 -14.75 -0.46
C THR A 295 -17.94 -16.15 -0.97
N GLN A 296 -18.11 -16.31 -2.29
CA GLN A 296 -18.51 -17.56 -2.95
C GLN A 296 -17.50 -18.69 -2.72
N PHE A 297 -16.22 -18.36 -2.67
CA PHE A 297 -15.13 -19.30 -2.44
C PHE A 297 -14.64 -19.35 -0.98
N ALA A 298 -15.31 -18.63 -0.07
CA ALA A 298 -14.97 -18.56 1.36
C ALA A 298 -13.48 -18.23 1.62
N VAL A 299 -12.97 -17.21 0.94
CA VAL A 299 -11.56 -16.79 0.99
C VAL A 299 -11.23 -16.18 2.35
N ASP A 300 -10.32 -16.83 3.09
CA ASP A 300 -9.83 -16.42 4.42
C ASP A 300 -8.34 -15.99 4.43
N VAL A 301 -7.60 -16.35 3.38
CA VAL A 301 -6.25 -15.86 3.05
C VAL A 301 -6.21 -15.32 1.61
N ALA A 302 -5.31 -14.39 1.30
CA ALA A 302 -5.11 -13.92 -0.08
C ALA A 302 -4.88 -15.12 -1.02
N SER A 303 -5.78 -15.32 -1.98
CA SER A 303 -5.86 -16.55 -2.78
C SER A 303 -6.03 -16.26 -4.26
N VAL A 304 -5.44 -17.10 -5.11
CA VAL A 304 -5.78 -17.17 -6.54
C VAL A 304 -6.83 -18.26 -6.74
N LEU A 305 -7.61 -18.14 -7.82
CA LEU A 305 -8.46 -19.22 -8.28
C LEU A 305 -7.71 -19.99 -9.38
N VAL A 306 -7.64 -21.31 -9.27
CA VAL A 306 -7.02 -22.20 -10.26
C VAL A 306 -8.08 -23.16 -10.78
N SER A 307 -8.10 -23.38 -12.10
CA SER A 307 -9.04 -24.31 -12.71
C SER A 307 -8.80 -25.73 -12.20
N ILE A 308 -9.86 -26.53 -12.05
CA ILE A 308 -9.74 -27.94 -11.66
C ILE A 308 -9.34 -28.80 -12.87
N GLU A 309 -9.79 -28.43 -14.07
CA GLU A 309 -9.51 -29.17 -15.31
C GLU A 309 -8.17 -28.79 -15.95
N GLY A 310 -7.55 -27.69 -15.52
CA GLY A 310 -6.23 -27.26 -16.01
C GLY A 310 -5.46 -26.39 -15.02
N ASP A 311 -4.16 -26.22 -15.22
CA ASP A 311 -3.27 -25.55 -14.25
C ASP A 311 -3.25 -24.01 -14.35
N ASN A 312 -4.21 -23.40 -15.07
CA ASN A 312 -4.25 -21.97 -15.30
C ASN A 312 -4.92 -21.22 -14.14
N ALA A 313 -4.28 -20.14 -13.67
CA ALA A 313 -4.88 -19.22 -12.73
C ALA A 313 -5.90 -18.31 -13.44
N TRP A 314 -6.94 -17.90 -12.71
CA TRP A 314 -7.91 -16.93 -13.18
C TRP A 314 -7.33 -15.52 -13.13
N SER A 315 -7.68 -14.71 -14.14
CA SER A 315 -7.42 -13.27 -14.18
C SER A 315 -8.73 -12.54 -14.46
N ASN A 316 -9.00 -11.48 -13.68
CA ASN A 316 -10.15 -10.60 -13.89
C ASN A 316 -10.00 -9.76 -15.17
N ARG A 317 -8.76 -9.57 -15.63
CA ARG A 317 -8.42 -8.89 -16.88
C ARG A 317 -7.39 -9.72 -17.66
N PRO A 318 -7.82 -10.82 -18.30
CA PRO A 318 -6.92 -11.67 -19.08
C PRO A 318 -6.17 -10.88 -20.15
N GLY A 319 -4.85 -11.06 -20.24
CA GLY A 319 -3.99 -10.31 -21.15
C GLY A 319 -3.50 -8.96 -20.62
N LEU A 320 -4.13 -8.41 -19.58
CA LEU A 320 -3.58 -7.29 -18.82
C LEU A 320 -2.71 -7.78 -17.65
N ASN A 321 -3.14 -8.85 -16.99
CA ASN A 321 -2.41 -9.50 -15.90
C ASN A 321 -2.53 -11.03 -15.96
N ASP A 322 -1.49 -11.74 -15.52
CA ASP A 322 -1.44 -13.21 -15.53
C ASP A 322 -2.40 -13.86 -14.53
N ALA A 323 -2.57 -13.25 -13.34
CA ALA A 323 -3.46 -13.76 -12.32
C ALA A 323 -4.09 -12.62 -11.50
N SER A 324 -5.31 -12.87 -11.02
CA SER A 324 -5.97 -12.02 -10.05
C SER A 324 -6.09 -12.70 -8.69
N VAL A 325 -5.79 -11.95 -7.64
CA VAL A 325 -5.87 -12.38 -6.25
C VAL A 325 -7.19 -11.90 -5.65
N LEU A 326 -7.86 -12.80 -4.95
CA LEU A 326 -8.97 -12.49 -4.07
C LEU A 326 -8.42 -12.26 -2.67
N LEU A 327 -8.73 -11.10 -2.11
CA LEU A 327 -8.41 -10.76 -0.74
C LEU A 327 -9.58 -11.18 0.18
N PRO A 328 -9.30 -11.62 1.42
CA PRO A 328 -10.35 -11.89 2.38
C PRO A 328 -11.26 -10.68 2.58
N ALA A 329 -12.57 -10.93 2.61
CA ALA A 329 -13.55 -9.88 2.81
C ALA A 329 -13.38 -9.27 4.22
N THR A 330 -13.09 -7.98 4.29
CA THR A 330 -13.00 -7.23 5.55
C THR A 330 -14.39 -6.68 5.90
N PRO A 331 -14.98 -7.02 7.07
CA PRO A 331 -16.24 -6.45 7.50
C PRO A 331 -16.14 -4.93 7.66
N THR A 332 -17.12 -4.20 7.13
CA THR A 332 -17.11 -2.72 7.13
C THR A 332 -17.34 -2.09 8.50
N GLN A 333 -17.77 -2.88 9.48
CA GLN A 333 -18.03 -2.45 10.86
C GLN A 333 -16.79 -2.56 11.77
N VAL A 334 -15.74 -3.25 11.32
CA VAL A 334 -14.52 -3.46 12.11
C VAL A 334 -13.58 -2.29 11.89
N LEU A 335 -13.13 -1.65 12.97
CA LEU A 335 -12.19 -0.53 12.88
C LEU A 335 -10.75 -1.00 12.57
N ARG A 336 -10.36 -2.13 13.16
CA ARG A 336 -9.02 -2.74 13.03
C ARG A 336 -9.14 -4.22 12.62
N PRO A 337 -9.07 -4.53 11.32
CA PRO A 337 -9.24 -5.88 10.79
C PRO A 337 -8.13 -6.87 11.21
N ASP A 338 -8.46 -8.16 11.27
CA ASP A 338 -7.54 -9.21 11.72
C ASP A 338 -6.31 -9.41 10.82
N TRP A 339 -6.38 -9.01 9.53
CA TRP A 339 -5.22 -9.11 8.63
C TRP A 339 -4.03 -8.23 9.06
N LEU A 340 -4.26 -7.26 9.96
CA LEU A 340 -3.20 -6.49 10.64
C LEU A 340 -2.28 -7.38 11.50
N ALA A 341 -2.73 -8.60 11.83
CA ALA A 341 -1.92 -9.60 12.52
C ALA A 341 -0.79 -10.18 11.64
N LEU A 342 -0.79 -9.94 10.32
CA LEU A 342 0.21 -10.42 9.36
C LEU A 342 0.51 -11.92 9.54
N GLU A 343 -0.50 -12.77 9.38
CA GLU A 343 -0.41 -14.22 9.55
C GLU A 343 0.13 -14.64 10.94
N GLY A 344 -0.21 -13.86 11.97
CA GLY A 344 0.19 -14.12 13.36
C GLY A 344 1.60 -13.63 13.72
N LYS A 345 2.32 -12.96 12.81
CA LYS A 345 3.57 -12.25 13.13
C LYS A 345 3.36 -11.11 14.13
N ARG A 346 2.15 -10.54 14.14
CA ARG A 346 1.68 -9.52 15.08
C ARG A 346 0.48 -10.02 15.87
N GLN A 347 0.24 -9.37 17.01
CA GLN A 347 -0.93 -9.62 17.85
C GLN A 347 -1.61 -8.31 18.24
N ALA A 348 -2.93 -8.36 18.43
CA ALA A 348 -3.64 -7.28 19.09
C ALA A 348 -3.13 -7.10 20.53
N VAL A 349 -2.70 -5.89 20.85
CA VAL A 349 -2.20 -5.43 22.15
C VAL A 349 -3.11 -4.31 22.61
N ALA A 350 -3.78 -4.55 23.74
CA ALA A 350 -4.57 -3.51 24.40
C ALA A 350 -3.63 -2.40 24.89
N ILE A 351 -4.00 -1.16 24.60
CA ILE A 351 -3.30 0.04 25.07
C ILE A 351 -4.27 0.93 25.84
N ASP A 352 -3.76 1.70 26.80
CA ASP A 352 -4.57 2.67 27.53
C ASP A 352 -4.68 3.98 26.75
N LEU A 353 -5.84 4.22 26.13
CA LEU A 353 -6.16 5.47 25.43
C LEU A 353 -6.90 6.48 26.30
N THR A 354 -7.01 6.27 27.62
CA THR A 354 -7.74 7.19 28.52
C THR A 354 -7.16 8.62 28.45
N GLY A 355 -5.84 8.75 28.26
CA GLY A 355 -5.18 10.04 28.07
C GLY A 355 -5.62 10.81 26.81
N CYS A 356 -6.21 10.14 25.82
CA CYS A 356 -6.79 10.79 24.63
C CYS A 356 -8.16 11.41 24.88
N LEU A 357 -8.85 11.05 25.98
CA LEU A 357 -10.17 11.60 26.29
C LEU A 357 -10.07 13.12 26.50
N GLY A 358 -10.85 13.88 25.74
CA GLY A 358 -10.79 15.35 25.75
C GLY A 358 -9.73 15.98 24.83
N HIS A 359 -8.92 15.17 24.14
CA HIS A 359 -7.86 15.63 23.23
C HIS A 359 -8.03 15.13 21.79
N LEU A 360 -9.28 14.86 21.38
CA LEU A 360 -9.58 14.32 20.04
C LEU A 360 -9.44 15.37 18.92
N PRO A 361 -8.97 14.99 17.71
CA PRO A 361 -8.39 13.68 17.38
C PRO A 361 -7.08 13.43 18.13
N CYS A 362 -6.82 12.19 18.54
CA CYS A 362 -5.63 11.79 19.28
C CYS A 362 -4.92 10.64 18.55
N LEU A 363 -3.60 10.68 18.45
CA LEU A 363 -2.82 9.63 17.79
C LEU A 363 -2.04 8.81 18.82
N ALA A 364 -2.21 7.48 18.77
CA ALA A 364 -1.33 6.54 19.46
C ALA A 364 -0.30 5.97 18.49
N GLU A 365 0.98 6.04 18.84
CA GLU A 365 2.08 5.46 18.06
C GLU A 365 2.88 4.46 18.91
N ALA A 366 3.16 3.29 18.36
CA ALA A 366 4.13 2.35 18.94
C ALA A 366 5.34 2.23 18.01
N ARG A 367 6.47 2.82 18.42
CA ARG A 367 7.76 2.78 17.71
C ARG A 367 8.65 1.72 18.34
N HIS A 368 9.48 1.05 17.55
CA HIS A 368 10.48 0.13 18.12
C HIS A 368 11.39 0.89 19.09
N ALA A 369 11.75 0.25 20.21
CA ALA A 369 12.49 0.91 21.28
C ALA A 369 13.94 1.26 20.91
N ASP A 370 14.50 0.58 19.91
CA ASP A 370 15.85 0.73 19.37
C ASP A 370 15.92 1.60 18.11
N GLU A 371 14.77 2.03 17.56
CA GLU A 371 14.70 2.96 16.44
C GLU A 371 14.57 4.42 16.93
N GLY A 372 15.00 5.39 16.12
CA GLY A 372 14.93 6.82 16.41
C GLY A 372 13.52 7.41 16.42
N ASP A 373 13.39 8.67 16.86
CA ASP A 373 12.12 9.42 16.87
C ASP A 373 11.58 9.71 15.46
N ASP A 374 12.44 9.63 14.44
CA ASP A 374 12.13 9.87 13.03
C ASP A 374 11.67 8.62 12.27
N ALA A 375 11.71 7.44 12.91
CA ALA A 375 11.27 6.17 12.34
C ALA A 375 9.79 6.21 11.92
N ILE A 376 9.32 5.23 11.15
CA ILE A 376 7.87 5.01 10.99
C ILE A 376 7.40 4.07 12.11
N PRO A 377 6.31 4.34 12.84
CA PRO A 377 5.82 3.44 13.88
C PRO A 377 5.61 2.00 13.38
N ALA A 378 5.82 1.01 14.25
CA ALA A 378 5.50 -0.38 13.94
C ALA A 378 3.98 -0.56 13.75
N ASP A 379 3.21 0.19 14.54
CA ASP A 379 1.79 0.40 14.35
C ASP A 379 1.37 1.73 14.97
N GLN A 380 0.24 2.28 14.51
CA GLN A 380 -0.36 3.48 15.06
C GLN A 380 -1.87 3.44 14.90
N PHE A 381 -2.58 4.28 15.67
CA PHE A 381 -4.03 4.39 15.60
C PHE A 381 -4.51 5.80 15.93
N LEU A 382 -5.26 6.40 15.00
CA LEU A 382 -5.93 7.67 15.16
C LEU A 382 -7.31 7.49 15.81
N MET A 383 -7.43 7.91 17.07
CA MET A 383 -8.69 7.95 17.79
C MET A 383 -9.46 9.23 17.44
N LEU A 384 -10.67 9.06 16.90
CA LEU A 384 -11.54 10.15 16.47
C LEU A 384 -12.73 10.38 17.42
N VAL A 385 -13.19 9.33 18.11
CA VAL A 385 -14.30 9.41 19.06
C VAL A 385 -14.02 8.65 20.35
N ALA A 386 -14.64 9.07 21.46
CA ALA A 386 -14.43 8.46 22.78
C ALA A 386 -14.72 6.95 22.82
N GLY A 387 -15.67 6.47 22.00
CA GLY A 387 -16.02 5.05 21.90
C GLY A 387 -14.91 4.14 21.37
N GLU A 388 -13.83 4.70 20.82
CA GLU A 388 -12.69 3.97 20.27
C GLU A 388 -11.57 3.75 21.30
N ALA A 389 -11.76 4.13 22.56
CA ALA A 389 -10.72 4.09 23.61
C ALA A 389 -10.19 2.67 23.92
N ALA A 390 -10.89 1.62 23.49
CA ALA A 390 -10.47 0.23 23.66
C ALA A 390 -9.79 -0.36 22.40
N THR A 391 -9.52 0.47 21.39
CA THR A 391 -8.95 -0.01 20.11
C THR A 391 -7.50 -0.47 20.30
N PRO A 392 -7.14 -1.71 19.91
CA PRO A 392 -5.79 -2.22 20.10
C PRO A 392 -4.83 -1.76 19.01
N LEU A 393 -3.54 -1.83 19.32
CA LEU A 393 -2.46 -1.86 18.32
C LEU A 393 -2.12 -3.30 17.94
N TYR A 394 -1.62 -3.53 16.74
CA TYR A 394 -1.15 -4.82 16.23
C TYR A 394 0.38 -4.80 16.19
N LEU A 395 1.00 -5.48 17.16
CA LEU A 395 2.45 -5.45 17.37
C LEU A 395 3.05 -6.85 17.40
N ALA A 396 4.26 -6.99 16.87
CA ALA A 396 5.06 -8.20 17.05
C ALA A 396 5.58 -8.27 18.51
N PRO A 397 6.03 -9.44 18.98
CA PRO A 397 6.77 -9.53 20.23
C PRO A 397 8.02 -8.65 20.19
N GLY A 398 8.22 -7.81 21.21
CA GLY A 398 9.28 -6.82 21.19
C GLY A 398 9.12 -5.71 22.23
N ARG A 399 10.06 -4.77 22.20
CA ARG A 399 10.08 -3.56 23.03
C ARG A 399 9.74 -2.35 22.18
N TYR A 400 8.87 -1.51 22.70
CA TYR A 400 8.34 -0.33 22.02
C TYR A 400 8.34 0.89 22.92
N ARG A 401 8.33 2.07 22.28
CA ARG A 401 7.98 3.37 22.87
C ARG A 401 6.58 3.70 22.41
N LEU A 402 5.64 3.74 23.35
CA LEU A 402 4.24 4.08 23.12
C LEU A 402 4.03 5.55 23.46
N ARG A 403 3.64 6.34 22.45
CA ARG A 403 3.36 7.77 22.60
C ARG A 403 1.91 8.06 22.26
N LEU A 404 1.28 8.92 23.06
CA LEU A 404 -0.01 9.52 22.75
C LEU A 404 0.18 11.00 22.40
N LEU A 405 -0.39 11.44 21.29
CA LEU A 405 -0.33 12.81 20.79
C LEU A 405 -1.73 13.41 20.74
N GLY A 406 -1.90 14.60 21.31
CA GLY A 406 -3.17 15.32 21.29
C GLY A 406 -3.45 16.02 19.96
N ALA A 407 -4.65 16.60 19.84
CA ALA A 407 -5.11 17.30 18.64
C ALA A 407 -4.22 18.45 18.14
N ASP A 408 -3.33 18.99 18.98
CA ASP A 408 -2.32 20.01 18.64
C ASP A 408 -0.92 19.41 18.30
N GLY A 409 -0.74 18.10 18.54
CA GLY A 409 0.50 17.36 18.31
C GLY A 409 1.37 17.31 19.57
N ALA A 410 0.91 17.87 20.69
CA ALA A 410 1.60 17.78 21.96
C ALA A 410 1.59 16.33 22.46
N THR A 411 2.72 15.90 23.04
CA THR A 411 2.81 14.61 23.70
C THR A 411 2.00 14.63 24.99
N LEU A 412 0.97 13.79 25.05
CA LEU A 412 0.13 13.59 26.23
C LEU A 412 0.73 12.53 27.17
N SER A 413 1.36 11.51 26.59
CA SER A 413 2.12 10.50 27.34
C SER A 413 3.20 9.86 26.46
N ASP A 414 4.26 9.39 27.10
CA ASP A 414 5.34 8.63 26.47
C ASP A 414 5.80 7.55 27.47
N GLN A 415 5.66 6.28 27.10
CA GLN A 415 5.93 5.15 27.99
C GLN A 415 6.55 3.97 27.25
N SER A 416 7.29 3.13 27.98
CA SER A 416 7.79 1.87 27.44
C SER A 416 6.67 0.82 27.40
N LEU A 417 6.61 0.05 26.31
CA LEU A 417 5.68 -1.06 26.12
C LEU A 417 6.46 -2.34 25.79
N GLN A 418 6.23 -3.40 26.56
CA GLN A 418 6.76 -4.74 26.30
C GLN A 418 5.65 -5.63 25.77
N VAL A 419 5.84 -6.20 24.59
CA VAL A 419 4.93 -7.16 23.99
C VAL A 419 5.55 -8.55 24.14
N ALA A 420 4.86 -9.46 24.83
CA ALA A 420 5.34 -10.81 25.08
C ALA A 420 5.13 -11.71 23.84
N THR A 421 5.95 -12.74 23.68
CA THR A 421 5.72 -13.81 22.71
C THR A 421 4.44 -14.57 23.08
N ARG A 422 3.50 -14.74 22.13
CA ARG A 422 2.37 -15.64 22.37
C ARG A 422 2.89 -17.07 22.56
N PRO A 423 2.36 -17.84 23.52
CA PRO A 423 2.56 -19.28 23.54
C PRO A 423 2.07 -19.84 22.21
N THR A 424 2.91 -20.60 21.50
CA THR A 424 2.46 -21.34 20.31
C THR A 424 1.37 -22.31 20.76
N PRO A 425 0.15 -22.28 20.19
CA PRO A 425 -0.81 -23.31 20.50
C PRO A 425 -0.20 -24.67 20.11
N PRO A 426 -0.40 -25.73 20.94
CA PRO A 426 0.16 -27.03 20.63
C PRO A 426 -0.31 -27.45 19.24
N SER A 427 0.64 -27.78 18.37
CA SER A 427 0.37 -28.33 17.04
C SER A 427 -0.68 -29.43 17.18
N ALA A 428 -1.82 -29.22 16.51
CA ALA A 428 -2.81 -30.27 16.35
C ALA A 428 -2.09 -31.43 15.66
N ARG A 429 -1.78 -32.48 16.43
CA ARG A 429 -1.31 -33.73 15.87
C ARG A 429 -2.38 -34.18 14.89
N THR A 430 -2.04 -34.17 13.62
CA THR A 430 -2.85 -34.79 12.58
C THR A 430 -2.97 -36.29 12.94
N PRO A 431 -4.19 -36.85 12.99
CA PRO A 431 -4.38 -38.27 13.31
C PRO A 431 -3.74 -39.22 12.29
#